data_AF-K6VP51-F1
#
_entry.id   AF-K6VP51-F1
#
_cell.length_a   1.000
_cell.length_b   1.000
_cell.length_c   1.000
_cell.angle_alpha   90.00
_cell.angle_beta   90.00
_cell.angle_gamma   90.00
#
_symmetry.space_group_name_H-M   'P 1'
#
loop_
_entity.id
_entity.type
_entity.pdbx_description
1 polymer ?
#
loop_
_entity_poly.entity_id
_entity_poly.type
_entity_poly.pdbx_seq_one_letter_code
_entity_poly.pdbx_strand_id
1 'polypeptide(L)'
;MSTRPDFGSAAYVWDALNAAQNVSQIVAAIPFERYAGALLYESATERQIEIVGEALRNLRRVDESLAERIPHLHKIIGMRNIFVHGYVQVDSLMVWTAATTDVPALIPVLERLLDEFENES
;
A
#
# COMPACT_ATOMS: atom_id res chain seq x y z
N MET A 1 -0.34 0.64 -18.80
CA MET A 1 -1.05 0.76 -17.51
C MET A 1 -2.41 0.14 -17.73
N SER A 2 -2.63 -1.05 -17.18
CA SER A 2 -3.89 -1.81 -17.36
C SER A 2 -5.04 -1.05 -16.69
N THR A 3 -6.21 -1.03 -17.33
CA THR A 3 -7.39 -0.32 -16.83
C THR A 3 -7.84 -0.95 -15.50
N ARG A 4 -8.21 -0.12 -14.51
CA ARG A 4 -8.75 -0.61 -13.25
C ARG A 4 -9.97 -1.52 -13.52
N PRO A 5 -10.03 -2.74 -12.97
CA PRO A 5 -11.21 -3.60 -13.07
C PRO A 5 -12.47 -2.96 -12.46
N ASP A 6 -13.64 -3.24 -13.02
CA ASP A 6 -14.89 -2.60 -12.60
C ASP A 6 -15.27 -2.94 -11.15
N PHE A 7 -15.21 -4.23 -10.76
CA PHE A 7 -15.61 -4.71 -9.44
C PHE A 7 -14.84 -5.98 -9.01
N GLY A 8 -14.99 -6.37 -7.75
CA GLY A 8 -14.51 -7.67 -7.22
C GLY A 8 -13.06 -7.68 -6.73
N SER A 9 -12.53 -8.88 -6.48
CA SER A 9 -11.18 -9.10 -5.93
C SER A 9 -10.09 -8.41 -6.75
N ALA A 10 -10.17 -8.49 -8.09
CA ALA A 10 -9.21 -7.87 -9.00
C ALA A 10 -9.14 -6.34 -8.84
N ALA A 11 -10.28 -5.68 -8.61
CA ALA A 11 -10.31 -4.23 -8.39
C ALA A 11 -9.56 -3.84 -7.10
N TYR A 12 -9.70 -4.62 -6.02
CA TYR A 12 -8.98 -4.37 -4.78
C TYR A 12 -7.48 -4.66 -4.88
N VAL A 13 -7.09 -5.71 -5.61
CA VAL A 13 -5.66 -5.98 -5.89
C VAL A 13 -5.06 -4.83 -6.70
N TRP A 14 -5.76 -4.35 -7.73
CA TRP A 14 -5.35 -3.21 -8.54
C TRP A 14 -5.22 -1.92 -7.70
N ASP A 15 -6.21 -1.63 -6.85
CA ASP A 15 -6.19 -0.45 -5.96
C ASP A 15 -4.99 -0.47 -5.01
N ALA A 16 -4.71 -1.64 -4.41
CA ALA A 16 -3.54 -1.82 -3.55
C ALA A 16 -2.24 -1.66 -4.33
N LEU A 17 -2.14 -2.21 -5.54
CA LEU A 17 -0.94 -2.13 -6.37
C LEU A 17 -0.64 -0.70 -6.79
N ASN A 18 -1.64 0.01 -7.32
CA ASN A 18 -1.50 1.38 -7.76
C ASN A 18 -1.08 2.30 -6.58
N ALA A 19 -1.69 2.12 -5.41
CA ALA A 19 -1.30 2.87 -4.22
C ALA A 19 0.13 2.54 -3.76
N ALA A 20 0.55 1.28 -3.77
CA ALA A 20 1.90 0.87 -3.40
C ALA A 20 2.97 1.43 -4.37
N GLN A 21 2.64 1.49 -5.66
CA GLN A 21 3.50 2.12 -6.67
C GLN A 21 3.60 3.63 -6.45
N ASN A 22 2.50 4.32 -6.12
CA ASN A 22 2.52 5.74 -5.78
C ASN A 22 3.39 6.03 -4.55
N VAL A 23 3.27 5.21 -3.48
CA VAL A 23 4.16 5.31 -2.30
C VAL A 23 5.63 5.26 -2.74
N SER A 24 5.98 4.25 -3.53
CA SER A 24 7.36 4.05 -3.99
C SER A 24 7.88 5.21 -4.83
N GLN A 25 7.03 5.80 -5.69
CA GLN A 25 7.40 6.97 -6.50
C GLN A 25 7.64 8.22 -5.66
N ILE A 26 6.79 8.46 -4.64
CA ILE A 26 6.92 9.62 -3.75
C ILE A 26 8.26 9.58 -3.00
N VAL A 27 8.56 8.44 -2.36
CA VAL A 27 9.78 8.32 -1.54
C VAL A 27 11.05 8.15 -2.36
N ALA A 28 10.97 7.69 -3.62
CA ALA A 28 12.12 7.68 -4.52
C ALA A 28 12.52 9.07 -5.01
N ALA A 29 11.60 10.05 -4.97
CA ALA A 29 11.85 11.39 -5.50
C ALA A 29 12.70 12.28 -4.59
N ILE A 30 12.80 11.94 -3.29
CA ILE A 30 13.44 12.78 -2.28
C ILE A 30 14.18 11.93 -1.23
N PRO A 31 15.25 12.44 -0.60
CA PRO A 31 15.85 11.78 0.55
C PRO A 31 15.05 12.04 1.83
N PHE A 32 15.28 11.24 2.88
CA PHE A 32 14.54 11.32 4.15
C PHE A 32 14.56 12.72 4.79
N GLU A 33 15.68 13.44 4.70
CA GLU A 33 15.83 14.78 5.27
C GLU A 33 14.89 15.82 4.61
N ARG A 34 14.45 15.55 3.38
CA ARG A 34 13.48 16.38 2.65
C ARG A 34 12.05 15.89 2.81
N TYR A 35 11.89 14.65 3.28
CA TYR A 35 10.60 14.06 3.61
C TYR A 35 10.15 14.46 5.01
N ALA A 36 11.03 14.34 6.00
CA ALA A 36 10.72 14.56 7.41
C ALA A 36 10.31 16.02 7.68
N GLY A 37 9.10 16.20 8.22
CA GLY A 37 8.47 17.49 8.48
C GLY A 37 7.91 18.18 7.23
N ALA A 38 7.99 17.55 6.06
CA ALA A 38 7.41 18.08 4.84
C ALA A 38 5.98 17.55 4.65
N LEU A 39 5.02 18.30 5.20
CA LEU A 39 3.59 17.95 5.23
C LEU A 39 3.05 17.38 3.90
N LEU A 40 3.45 17.94 2.76
CA LEU A 40 3.01 17.46 1.46
C LEU A 40 3.42 16.01 1.19
N TYR A 41 4.68 15.66 1.44
CA TYR A 41 5.22 14.33 1.16
C TYR A 41 4.72 13.31 2.20
N GLU A 42 4.70 13.71 3.47
CA GLU A 42 4.20 12.88 4.55
C GLU A 42 2.72 12.56 4.33
N SER A 43 1.84 13.57 4.23
CA SER A 43 0.41 13.33 4.05
C SER A 43 0.08 12.57 2.76
N ALA A 44 0.81 12.81 1.66
CA ALA A 44 0.62 12.01 0.45
C ALA A 44 0.99 10.54 0.66
N THR A 45 2.11 10.27 1.33
CA THR A 45 2.60 8.91 1.60
C THR A 45 1.67 8.18 2.57
N GLU A 46 1.29 8.82 3.67
CA GLU A 46 0.32 8.31 4.64
C GLU A 46 -0.97 7.92 3.94
N ARG A 47 -1.52 8.82 3.12
CA ARG A 47 -2.76 8.57 2.39
C ARG A 47 -2.67 7.37 1.46
N GLN A 48 -1.55 7.19 0.75
CA GLN A 48 -1.40 6.03 -0.12
C GLN A 48 -1.27 4.72 0.69
N ILE A 49 -0.57 4.74 1.83
CA ILE A 49 -0.49 3.58 2.74
C ILE A 49 -1.87 3.21 3.29
N GLU A 50 -2.70 4.20 3.64
CA GLU A 50 -4.09 3.95 4.05
C GLU A 50 -4.89 3.23 2.96
N ILE A 51 -4.74 3.66 1.70
CA ILE A 51 -5.42 3.07 0.54
C ILE A 51 -4.97 1.62 0.35
N VAL A 52 -3.67 1.32 0.45
CA VAL A 52 -3.16 -0.06 0.43
C VAL A 52 -3.86 -0.89 1.51
N GLY A 53 -3.86 -0.42 2.76
CA GLY A 53 -4.46 -1.16 3.87
C GLY A 53 -5.98 -1.31 3.78
N GLU A 54 -6.69 -0.35 3.19
CA GLU A 54 -8.14 -0.41 2.97
C GLU A 54 -8.50 -1.40 1.85
N ALA A 55 -7.80 -1.32 0.71
CA ALA A 55 -7.99 -2.24 -0.40
C ALA A 55 -7.75 -3.69 0.03
N LEU A 56 -6.68 -3.96 0.77
CA LEU A 56 -6.36 -5.30 1.27
C LEU A 56 -7.35 -5.82 2.34
N ARG A 57 -7.89 -4.94 3.18
CA ARG A 57 -8.97 -5.30 4.12
C ARG A 57 -10.24 -5.67 3.37
N ASN A 58 -10.58 -4.91 2.33
CA ASN A 58 -11.76 -5.18 1.53
C ASN A 58 -11.60 -6.47 0.71
N LEU A 59 -10.41 -6.72 0.15
CA LEU A 59 -10.06 -7.97 -0.51
C LEU A 59 -10.33 -9.16 0.43
N ARG A 60 -9.77 -9.16 1.64
CA ARG A 60 -9.98 -10.22 2.63
C ARG A 60 -11.47 -10.46 2.95
N ARG A 61 -12.28 -9.41 2.92
CA ARG A 61 -13.73 -9.51 3.19
C ARG A 61 -14.50 -10.18 2.05
N VAL A 62 -14.05 -10.01 0.80
CA VAL A 62 -14.75 -10.57 -0.38
C VAL A 62 -14.16 -11.90 -0.84
N ASP A 63 -12.87 -12.12 -0.58
CA ASP A 63 -12.11 -13.30 -0.99
C ASP A 63 -10.96 -13.55 -0.01
N GLU A 64 -11.29 -14.26 1.08
CA GLU A 64 -10.31 -14.61 2.12
C GLU A 64 -9.19 -15.49 1.56
N SER A 65 -9.51 -16.41 0.65
CA SER A 65 -8.55 -17.35 0.07
C SER A 65 -7.47 -16.65 -0.75
N LEU A 66 -7.85 -15.65 -1.55
CA LEU A 66 -6.90 -14.84 -2.30
C LEU A 66 -6.07 -13.95 -1.37
N ALA A 67 -6.72 -13.34 -0.38
CA ALA A 67 -6.06 -12.49 0.59
C ALA A 67 -4.99 -13.24 1.39
N GLU A 68 -5.23 -14.49 1.78
CA GLU A 68 -4.26 -15.33 2.52
C GLU A 68 -2.96 -15.61 1.73
N ARG A 69 -2.98 -15.45 0.41
CA ARG A 69 -1.77 -15.57 -0.43
C ARG A 69 -0.83 -14.37 -0.29
N ILE A 70 -1.28 -13.27 0.31
CA ILE A 70 -0.46 -12.08 0.59
C ILE A 70 0.29 -12.29 1.92
N PRO A 71 1.63 -12.36 1.89
CA PRO A 71 2.42 -12.57 3.10
C PRO A 71 2.20 -11.44 4.11
N HIS A 72 2.11 -11.80 5.40
CA HIS A 72 1.98 -10.85 6.50
C HIS A 72 0.81 -9.86 6.39
N LEU A 73 -0.24 -10.20 5.63
CA LEU A 73 -1.41 -9.35 5.37
C LEU A 73 -1.96 -8.63 6.63
N HIS A 74 -2.00 -9.32 7.77
CA HIS A 74 -2.48 -8.73 9.02
C HIS A 74 -1.65 -7.53 9.49
N LYS A 75 -0.32 -7.57 9.32
CA LYS A 75 0.57 -6.44 9.65
C LYS A 75 0.30 -5.27 8.73
N ILE A 76 0.10 -5.56 7.45
CA ILE A 76 -0.09 -4.56 6.38
C ILE A 76 -1.43 -3.83 6.54
N ILE A 77 -2.50 -4.57 6.81
CA ILE A 77 -3.80 -3.98 7.17
C ILE A 77 -3.68 -3.12 8.45
N GLY A 78 -2.82 -3.54 9.38
CA GLY A 78 -2.51 -2.85 10.62
C GLY A 78 -1.66 -1.59 10.47
N MET A 79 -0.98 -1.37 9.34
CA MET A 79 -0.18 -0.16 9.09
C MET A 79 -1.02 1.12 9.10
N ARG A 80 -2.33 1.02 8.86
CA ARG A 80 -3.28 2.11 9.08
C ARG A 80 -3.29 2.67 10.51
N ASN A 81 -2.82 1.91 11.49
CA ASN A 81 -2.78 2.33 12.89
C ASN A 81 -1.54 3.16 13.23
N ILE A 82 -0.59 3.31 12.29
CA ILE A 82 0.61 4.15 12.46
C ILE A 82 0.19 5.62 12.70
N PHE A 83 -0.87 6.08 12.04
CA PHE A 83 -1.30 7.48 12.00
C PHE A 83 -2.07 7.99 13.24
N VAL A 84 -2.07 7.24 14.36
CA VAL A 84 -2.90 7.55 15.55
C VAL A 84 -2.08 8.22 16.68
N HIS A 85 -0.79 8.53 16.53
CA HIS A 85 0.05 8.96 17.68
C HIS A 85 0.78 10.30 17.48
N GLY A 86 0.53 11.23 18.41
CA GLY A 86 0.93 12.65 18.37
C GLY A 86 2.40 13.00 18.64
N TYR A 87 3.37 12.24 18.12
CA TYR A 87 4.78 12.63 18.12
C TYR A 87 5.31 12.78 16.68
N VAL A 88 5.27 14.01 16.17
CA VAL A 88 5.54 14.38 14.76
C VAL A 88 6.81 13.74 14.18
N GLN A 89 7.93 13.69 14.93
CA GLN A 89 9.21 13.23 14.37
C GLN A 89 9.41 11.70 14.40
N VAL A 90 8.77 11.01 15.34
CA VAL A 90 8.79 9.53 15.44
C VAL A 90 7.86 8.92 14.40
N ASP A 91 6.76 9.62 14.08
CA ASP A 91 5.81 9.22 13.04
C ASP A 91 6.47 9.23 11.65
N SER A 92 7.16 10.32 11.28
CA SER A 92 7.82 10.44 9.97
C SER A 92 8.76 9.29 9.64
N LEU A 93 9.60 8.86 10.59
CA LEU A 93 10.55 7.77 10.37
C LEU A 93 9.84 6.41 10.23
N MET A 94 8.77 6.20 10.99
CA MET A 94 7.97 4.98 10.91
C MET A 94 7.26 4.89 9.55
N VAL A 95 6.60 5.96 9.12
CA VAL A 95 5.95 6.05 7.81
C VAL A 95 6.97 5.91 6.68
N TRP A 96 8.13 6.55 6.81
CA TRP A 96 9.22 6.42 5.84
C TRP A 96 9.72 4.97 5.71
N THR A 97 9.92 4.28 6.83
CA THR A 97 10.36 2.87 6.84
C THR A 97 9.33 1.97 6.17
N ALA A 98 8.06 2.15 6.53
CA ALA A 98 6.93 1.48 5.89
C ALA A 98 6.93 1.72 4.36
N ALA A 99 7.09 2.98 3.95
CA ALA A 99 7.04 3.39 2.55
C ALA A 99 8.23 2.91 1.71
N THR A 100 9.40 2.75 2.31
CA THR A 100 10.64 2.36 1.61
C THR A 100 10.96 0.87 1.70
N THR A 101 10.34 0.14 2.62
CA THR A 101 10.63 -1.28 2.89
C THR A 101 9.40 -2.17 2.77
N ASP A 102 8.38 -1.93 3.60
CA ASP A 102 7.24 -2.83 3.73
C ASP A 102 6.28 -2.75 2.54
N VAL A 103 5.95 -1.53 2.09
CA VAL A 103 5.04 -1.31 0.97
C VAL A 103 5.63 -1.78 -0.37
N PRO A 104 6.89 -1.47 -0.71
CA PRO A 104 7.48 -1.95 -1.96
C PRO A 104 7.53 -3.49 -2.06
N ALA A 105 7.66 -4.19 -0.93
CA ALA A 105 7.64 -5.65 -0.88
C ALA A 105 6.30 -6.27 -1.31
N LEU A 106 5.20 -5.49 -1.31
CA LEU A 106 3.89 -5.94 -1.78
C LEU A 106 3.75 -5.95 -3.30
N ILE A 107 4.43 -5.04 -3.98
CA ILE A 107 4.30 -4.82 -5.43
C ILE A 107 4.41 -6.14 -6.22
N PRO A 108 5.48 -6.96 -6.07
CA PRO A 108 5.62 -8.20 -6.85
C PRO A 108 4.62 -9.29 -6.46
N VAL A 109 3.96 -9.18 -5.30
CA VAL A 109 2.86 -10.08 -4.92
C VAL A 109 1.58 -9.66 -5.61
N LEU A 110 1.27 -8.36 -5.57
CA LEU A 110 0.06 -7.80 -6.15
C LEU A 110 0.07 -7.86 -7.68
N GLU A 111 1.21 -7.61 -8.32
CA GLU A 111 1.40 -7.79 -9.77
C GLU A 111 1.06 -9.22 -10.19
N ARG A 112 1.63 -10.22 -9.51
CA ARG A 112 1.36 -11.63 -9.78
C ARG A 112 -0.11 -12.00 -9.62
N LEU A 113 -0.74 -11.53 -8.54
CA LEU A 113 -2.17 -11.78 -8.32
C LEU A 113 -3.04 -11.14 -9.41
N LEU A 114 -2.65 -9.96 -9.91
CA LEU A 114 -3.36 -9.28 -10.98
C LEU A 114 -3.17 -9.97 -12.34
N ASP A 115 -1.95 -10.41 -12.64
CA ASP A 115 -1.63 -11.17 -13.86
C ASP A 115 -2.46 -12.46 -13.96
N GLU A 116 -2.74 -13.13 -12.83
CA GLU A 116 -3.60 -14.33 -12.80
C GLU A 116 -5.03 -14.03 -13.27
N PHE A 117 -5.61 -12.89 -12.87
CA PHE A 117 -6.94 -12.48 -13.36
C PHE A 117 -6.96 -12.18 -14.86
N GLU A 118 -5.88 -11.61 -15.40
CA GLU A 118 -5.77 -11.32 -16.83
C GLU A 118 -5.58 -12.60 -17.67
N ASN A 119 -4.94 -13.63 -17.12
CA ASN A 119 -4.70 -14.92 -17.79
C ASN A 119 -5.87 -15.92 -17.66
N GLU A 120 -6.78 -15.71 -16.70
CA GLU A 120 -7.99 -16.53 -16.51
C GLU A 120 -9.22 -16.00 -17.29
N SER A 121 -9.11 -14.83 -17.91
CA SER A 121 -10.17 -14.18 -18.73
C SER A 121 -10.00 -14.48 -20.22
#